data_AF-H1W5S0-F1
#
_entry.id   AF-H1W5S0-F1
#
_cell.length_a   1.000
_cell.length_b   1.000
_cell.length_c   1.000
_cell.angle_alpha   90.00
_cell.angle_beta   90.00
_cell.angle_gamma   90.00
#
_symmetry.space_group_name_H-M   'P 1'
#
loop_
_entity.id
_entity.type
_entity.pdbx_description
1 polymer ?
#
loop_
_entity_poly.entity_id
_entity_poly.type
_entity_poly.pdbx_seq_one_letter_code
_entity_poly.pdbx_strand_id
1 'polypeptide(L)'
;MVVFDGHEYLTEEEKRLREDRKREKYWKKWGPYVAERQWATVREDYSPDGDAWSHFTHDDARSRAYRWGEDGIAGVSDTHGLQNLGFAFWNEEE
;
A
#
# COMPACT_ATOMS: atom_id res chain seq x y z
N MET A 1 27.65 11.24 -7.15
CA MET A 1 27.64 12.71 -7.23
C MET A 1 27.33 13.06 -8.66
N VAL A 2 26.53 14.09 -8.87
CA VAL A 2 26.29 14.59 -10.22
C VAL A 2 27.37 15.62 -10.52
N VAL A 3 28.08 15.43 -11.63
CA VAL A 3 29.04 16.41 -12.14
C VAL A 3 28.29 17.31 -13.11
N PHE A 4 28.28 18.61 -12.83
CA PHE A 4 27.72 19.62 -13.72
C PHE A 4 28.69 20.79 -13.80
N ASP A 5 29.09 21.16 -15.02
CA ASP A 5 30.04 22.26 -15.28
C ASP A 5 31.37 22.13 -14.51
N GLY A 6 31.91 20.91 -14.40
CA GLY A 6 33.15 20.64 -13.67
C GLY A 6 33.03 20.70 -12.14
N HIS A 7 31.84 20.98 -11.61
CA HIS A 7 31.55 20.98 -10.19
C HIS A 7 30.78 19.71 -9.79
N GLU A 8 31.17 19.14 -8.64
CA GLU A 8 30.48 18.02 -8.03
C GLU A 8 29.39 18.53 -7.09
N TYR A 9 28.14 18.13 -7.37
CA TYR A 9 27.01 18.44 -6.53
C TYR A 9 26.50 17.18 -5.85
N LEU A 10 26.24 17.31 -4.55
CA LEU A 10 25.52 16.31 -3.78
C LEU A 10 24.03 16.55 -3.95
N THR A 11 23.34 15.64 -4.63
CA THR A 11 21.89 15.77 -4.85
C THR A 11 21.10 15.40 -3.59
N GLU A 12 19.84 15.84 -3.52
CA GLU A 12 18.94 15.44 -2.43
C GLU A 12 18.75 13.91 -2.36
N GLU A 13 18.71 13.23 -3.51
CA GLU A 13 18.62 11.78 -3.53
C GLU A 13 19.89 11.13 -2.97
N GLU A 14 21.06 11.66 -3.28
CA GLU A 14 22.32 11.15 -2.72
C GLU A 14 22.41 11.39 -1.21
N LYS A 15 21.84 12.48 -0.70
CA LYS A 15 21.69 12.70 0.75
C LYS A 15 20.82 11.61 1.37
N ARG A 16 19.62 11.34 0.81
CA ARG A 16 18.72 10.28 1.31
C ARG A 16 19.38 8.90 1.26
N LEU A 17 20.06 8.57 0.17
CA LEU A 17 20.79 7.30 0.04
C LEU A 17 21.94 7.16 1.05
N ARG A 18 22.58 8.26 1.47
CA ARG A 18 23.59 8.24 2.53
C ARG A 18 22.96 8.05 3.91
N GLU A 19 21.87 8.77 4.21
CA GLU A 19 21.10 8.60 5.46
C GLU A 19 20.61 7.16 5.63
N ASP A 20 20.13 6.53 4.54
CA ASP A 20 19.68 5.13 4.51
C ASP A 20 20.81 4.14 4.78
N ARG A 21 21.97 4.30 4.12
CA ARG A 21 23.15 3.45 4.35
C ARG A 21 23.66 3.54 5.79
N LYS A 22 23.60 4.73 6.39
CA LYS A 22 23.99 4.97 7.78
C LYS A 22 22.92 4.56 8.79
N ARG A 23 21.73 4.16 8.32
CA ARG A 23 20.56 3.84 9.15
C ARG A 23 20.10 5.01 10.05
N GLU A 24 20.34 6.25 9.59
CA GLU A 24 19.82 7.46 10.23
C GLU A 24 18.34 7.65 9.90
N LYS A 25 17.94 7.31 8.67
CA LYS A 25 16.54 7.28 8.20
C LYS A 25 16.35 6.09 7.26
N TYR A 26 15.22 5.41 7.34
CA TYR A 26 14.98 4.16 6.61
C TYR A 26 14.22 4.38 5.30
N TRP A 27 14.76 5.18 4.39
CA TRP A 27 14.11 5.58 3.14
C TRP A 27 13.74 4.40 2.24
N LYS A 28 14.50 3.30 2.29
CA LYS A 28 14.24 2.09 1.49
C LYS A 28 13.41 1.03 2.23
N LYS A 29 13.00 1.30 3.47
CA LYS A 29 12.17 0.36 4.21
C LYS A 29 10.71 0.58 3.83
N TRP A 30 10.25 -0.28 2.94
CA TRP A 30 8.87 -0.42 2.53
C TRP A 30 8.32 -1.72 3.08
N GLY A 31 7.04 -1.71 3.44
CA GLY A 31 6.36 -2.89 3.94
C GLY A 31 4.94 -2.98 3.39
N PRO A 32 4.26 -4.10 3.61
CA PRO A 32 2.86 -4.24 3.26
C PRO A 32 2.03 -3.08 3.83
N TYR A 33 1.35 -2.38 2.95
CA TYR A 33 0.31 -1.40 3.25
C TYR A 33 -1.00 -1.94 2.75
N VAL A 34 -1.42 -3.02 3.36
CA VAL A 34 -2.83 -3.32 3.55
C VAL A 34 -2.81 -4.20 4.79
N ALA A 35 -3.33 -3.70 5.91
CA ALA A 35 -3.90 -4.63 6.86
C ALA A 35 -5.04 -5.27 6.07
N GLU A 36 -5.01 -6.58 5.83
CA GLU A 36 -6.07 -7.36 5.18
C GLU A 36 -7.42 -7.19 5.90
N ARG A 37 -8.03 -6.00 5.82
CA ARG A 37 -9.08 -5.54 6.72
C ARG A 37 -10.05 -4.66 5.96
N GLN A 38 -10.66 -5.24 4.93
CA GLN A 38 -11.98 -4.82 4.52
C GLN A 38 -13.09 -5.54 5.28
N TRP A 39 -12.75 -6.45 6.21
CA TRP A 39 -13.71 -6.84 7.22
C TRP A 39 -14.16 -5.58 7.96
N ALA A 40 -15.47 -5.29 7.91
CA ALA A 40 -16.17 -4.08 8.38
C ALA A 40 -16.66 -3.09 7.34
N THR A 41 -16.32 -3.23 6.06
CA THR A 41 -16.87 -2.32 5.07
C THR A 41 -18.30 -2.75 4.72
N VAL A 42 -19.29 -1.96 5.14
CA VAL A 42 -20.72 -2.16 4.78
C VAL A 42 -20.94 -2.17 3.25
N ARG A 43 -19.95 -1.71 2.48
CA ARG A 43 -19.94 -1.77 1.01
C ARG A 43 -19.91 -3.20 0.46
N GLU A 44 -19.53 -4.20 1.25
CA GLU A 44 -19.59 -5.62 0.91
C GLU A 44 -20.82 -6.33 1.48
N ASP A 45 -21.78 -5.58 2.05
CA ASP A 45 -23.00 -6.15 2.60
C ASP A 45 -23.95 -6.57 1.48
N TYR A 46 -24.09 -7.88 1.33
CA TYR A 46 -25.06 -8.53 0.45
C TYR A 46 -26.16 -9.24 1.25
N SER A 47 -26.26 -8.97 2.56
CA SER A 47 -27.28 -9.57 3.42
C SER A 47 -28.68 -9.11 2.99
N PRO A 48 -29.67 -10.02 2.98
CA PRO A 48 -31.03 -9.68 2.63
C PRO A 48 -31.73 -8.81 3.68
N ASP A 49 -31.18 -8.75 4.89
CA ASP A 49 -31.75 -8.11 6.09
C ASP A 49 -30.90 -6.96 6.65
N GLY A 50 -29.74 -6.66 6.06
CA GLY A 50 -28.84 -5.59 6.49
C GLY A 50 -27.93 -5.96 7.68
N ASP A 51 -27.83 -7.25 8.02
CA ASP A 51 -26.86 -7.75 9.01
C ASP A 51 -25.52 -8.08 8.35
N ALA A 52 -24.79 -7.02 8.01
CA ALA A 52 -23.47 -7.09 7.37
C ALA A 52 -22.46 -7.97 8.13
N TRP A 53 -22.54 -8.01 9.47
CA TRP A 53 -21.52 -8.60 10.32
C TRP A 53 -21.69 -10.11 10.53
N SER A 54 -22.93 -10.57 10.61
CA SER A 54 -23.22 -12.01 10.67
C SER A 54 -23.18 -12.64 9.27
N HIS A 55 -23.55 -11.89 8.23
CA HIS A 55 -23.55 -12.37 6.85
C HIS A 55 -22.14 -12.46 6.24
N PHE A 56 -21.24 -11.53 6.59
CA PHE A 56 -19.84 -11.57 6.18
C PHE A 56 -18.93 -11.56 7.40
N THR A 57 -18.58 -12.76 7.84
CA THR A 57 -17.82 -12.94 9.07
C THR A 57 -16.34 -12.56 8.89
N HIS A 58 -15.65 -12.36 10.00
CA HIS A 58 -14.21 -12.11 9.99
C HIS A 58 -13.40 -13.27 9.39
N ASP A 59 -13.90 -14.50 9.50
CA ASP A 59 -13.22 -15.66 8.93
C ASP A 59 -13.36 -15.68 7.40
N ASP A 60 -14.52 -15.31 6.86
CA ASP A 60 -14.72 -15.18 5.40
C ASP A 60 -13.83 -14.09 4.80
N ALA A 61 -13.60 -13.01 5.55
CA ALA A 61 -12.78 -11.87 5.14
C ALA A 61 -11.34 -12.23 4.76
N ARG A 62 -10.82 -13.38 5.22
CA ARG A 62 -9.47 -13.88 4.91
C ARG A 62 -9.38 -14.61 3.58
N SER A 63 -10.51 -15.03 3.01
CA SER A 63 -10.54 -15.93 1.85
C SER A 63 -11.51 -15.51 0.76
N ARG A 64 -12.25 -14.40 0.96
CA ARG A 64 -13.16 -13.83 -0.03
C ARG A 64 -12.48 -12.72 -0.82
N ALA A 65 -12.71 -12.70 -2.13
CA ALA A 65 -12.34 -11.58 -2.98
C ALA A 65 -13.32 -10.42 -2.77
N TYR A 66 -12.78 -9.27 -2.39
CA TYR A 66 -13.53 -8.01 -2.25
C TYR A 66 -13.84 -7.42 -3.63
N ARG A 67 -15.07 -6.91 -3.82
CA ARG A 67 -15.52 -6.32 -5.09
C ARG A 67 -15.51 -4.79 -5.05
N TRP A 68 -15.72 -4.19 -3.89
CA TRP A 68 -15.90 -2.74 -3.69
C TRP A 68 -14.83 -2.15 -2.78
N GLY A 69 -13.62 -2.69 -2.90
CA GLY A 69 -12.45 -2.29 -2.14
C GLY A 69 -11.65 -1.16 -2.80
N GLU A 70 -11.28 -0.15 -2.02
CA GLU A 70 -10.32 0.90 -2.43
C GLU A 70 -8.88 0.55 -2.02
N ASP A 71 -8.70 -0.50 -1.21
CA ASP A 71 -7.38 -0.99 -0.82
C ASP A 71 -6.76 -1.75 -1.99
N GLY A 72 -5.83 -1.11 -2.70
CA GLY A 72 -5.11 -1.74 -3.80
C GLY A 72 -4.55 -3.11 -3.40
N ILE A 73 -4.65 -4.09 -4.30
CA ILE A 73 -4.23 -5.47 -4.03
C ILE A 73 -2.72 -5.47 -3.73
N ALA A 74 -2.34 -6.07 -2.59
CA ALA A 74 -0.95 -6.19 -2.14
C ALA A 74 -0.18 -4.85 -2.11
N GLY A 75 -0.84 -3.79 -1.66
CA GLY A 75 -0.23 -2.48 -1.53
C GLY A 75 1.01 -2.44 -0.62
N VAL A 76 1.91 -1.51 -0.87
CA VAL A 76 3.11 -1.26 -0.05
C VAL A 76 3.19 0.21 0.35
N SER A 77 3.69 0.48 1.55
CA SER A 77 3.91 1.85 2.05
C SER A 77 5.28 2.01 2.67
N ASP A 78 5.71 3.26 2.74
CA ASP A 78 6.88 3.65 3.50
C ASP A 78 6.66 3.43 4.99
N THR A 79 7.74 3.47 5.76
CA THR A 79 7.71 3.18 7.21
C THR A 79 6.77 4.10 8.01
N HIS A 80 6.41 5.27 7.48
CA HIS A 80 5.55 6.25 8.16
C HIS A 80 4.11 6.30 7.64
N GLY A 81 3.75 5.51 6.61
CA GLY A 81 2.39 5.52 6.07
C GLY A 81 2.05 6.74 5.20
N LEU A 82 3.05 7.49 4.74
CA LEU A 82 2.86 8.75 4.01
C LEU A 82 2.73 8.53 2.50
N GLN A 83 3.41 7.52 1.96
CA GLN A 83 3.37 7.15 0.55
C GLN A 83 2.86 5.72 0.42
N ASN A 84 1.77 5.54 -0.32
CA ASN A 84 1.11 4.26 -0.51
C ASN A 84 1.08 3.93 -2.00
N LEU A 85 1.53 2.72 -2.35
CA LEU A 85 1.52 2.19 -3.70
C LEU A 85 0.58 0.99 -3.74
N GLY A 86 -0.33 0.96 -4.72
CA GLY A 86 -1.22 -0.17 -4.97
C GLY A 86 -1.10 -0.64 -6.41
N PHE A 87 -1.23 -1.95 -6.63
CA PHE A 87 -1.25 -2.50 -7.98
C PHE A 87 -2.67 -2.43 -8.55
N ALA A 88 -2.80 -1.88 -9.75
CA ALA A 88 -4.03 -1.90 -10.53
C ALA A 88 -3.86 -2.91 -11.68
N PHE A 89 -4.83 -3.80 -11.81
CA PHE A 89 -4.86 -4.82 -12.86
C PHE A 89 -6.07 -4.59 -13.74
N TRP A 90 -5.88 -4.76 -15.05
CA TRP A 90 -6.94 -4.67 -16.04
C TRP A 90 -6.88 -5.95 -16.86
N ASN A 91 -8.00 -6.66 -16.96
CA ASN A 91 -8.07 -7.97 -17.60
C ASN A 91 -8.48 -7.92 -19.07
N GLU A 92 -8.57 -6.72 -19.68
CA GLU A 92 -8.82 -6.47 -21.12
C GLU A 92 -10.05 -7.14 -21.76
N GLU A 93 -10.79 -8.02 -21.08
CA GLU A 93 -11.96 -8.70 -21.65
C GLU A 93 -13.09 -7.70 -21.94
N GLU A 94 -13.58 -7.74 -23.19
CA GLU A 94 -14.82 -7.09 -23.63
C GLU A 94 -16.07 -7.80 -23.10
#